data_AF-A0A3B9J937-F1
#
_entry.id   AF-A0A3B9J937-F1
#
_cell.length_a   1.000
_cell.length_b   1.000
_cell.length_c   1.000
_cell.angle_alpha   90.00
_cell.angle_beta   90.00
_cell.angle_gamma   90.00
#
_symmetry.space_group_name_H-M   'P 1'
#
loop_
_entity.id
_entity.type
_entity.pdbx_description
1 polymer ?
#
loop_
_entity_poly.entity_id
_entity_poly.type
_entity_poly.pdbx_seq_one_letter_code
_entity_poly.pdbx_strand_id
1 'polypeptide(L)' 'METELLPITDPNALAKAIDTLAAGGLVAFPTDTVYGLGALVFNEIAVANIYEA' A
#
# COMPACT_ATOMS: atom_id res chain seq x y z
N MET A 1 11.91 -3.82 -8.50
CA MET A 1 10.66 -3.95 -7.74
C MET A 1 9.53 -4.18 -8.72
N GLU A 2 8.68 -5.16 -8.43
CA GLU A 2 7.47 -5.41 -9.19
C GLU A 2 6.32 -4.72 -8.46
N THR A 3 5.59 -3.85 -9.14
CA THR A 3 4.45 -3.12 -8.58
C THR A 3 3.19 -3.65 -9.24
N GLU A 4 2.31 -4.29 -8.46
CA GLU A 4 1.00 -4.73 -8.95
C GLU A 4 0.06 -3.52 -9.04
N LEU A 5 -0.61 -3.36 -10.18
CA LEU A 5 -1.63 -2.33 -10.37
C LEU A 5 -3.02 -2.94 -10.19
N LEU A 6 -3.76 -2.40 -9.23
CA LEU A 6 -5.13 -2.84 -8.90
C LEU A 6 -6.13 -1.77 -9.36
N PRO A 7 -7.01 -2.07 -10.34
CA PRO A 7 -8.08 -1.15 -10.72
C PRO A 7 -9.04 -0.91 -9.55
N ILE A 8 -9.50 0.33 -9.36
CA ILE A 8 -10.50 0.65 -8.32
C ILE A 8 -11.85 -0.07 -8.54
N THR A 9 -12.10 -0.55 -9.76
CA THR A 9 -13.27 -1.35 -10.12
C THR A 9 -13.12 -2.83 -9.80
N ASP A 10 -11.93 -3.31 -9.44
CA ASP A 10 -11.73 -4.70 -9.03
C ASP A 10 -12.28 -4.90 -7.60
N PRO A 11 -13.28 -5.78 -7.41
CA PRO A 11 -13.86 -6.03 -6.08
C PRO A 11 -12.85 -6.57 -5.07
N ASN A 12 -11.72 -7.13 -5.52
CA ASN A 12 -10.67 -7.68 -4.65
C ASN A 12 -9.53 -6.69 -4.37
N ALA A 13 -9.54 -5.50 -4.98
CA ALA A 13 -8.44 -4.54 -4.83
C ALA A 13 -8.17 -4.18 -3.37
N LEU A 14 -9.24 -3.95 -2.60
CA LEU A 14 -9.12 -3.59 -1.19
C LEU A 14 -8.57 -4.75 -0.35
N ALA A 15 -9.04 -5.97 -0.59
CA ALA A 15 -8.55 -7.15 0.12
C ALA A 15 -7.04 -7.36 -0.12
N LYS A 16 -6.60 -7.28 -1.38
CA LYS A 16 -5.18 -7.37 -1.74
C LYS A 16 -4.33 -6.27 -1.10
N ALA A 17 -4.84 -5.04 -1.06
CA ALA A 17 -4.14 -3.92 -0.41
C ALA A 17 -3.99 -4.16 1.11
N ILE A 18 -5.02 -4.68 1.77
CA ILE A 18 -4.97 -5.05 3.19
C ILE A 18 -3.95 -6.16 3.42
N ASP A 19 -3.96 -7.21 2.61
CA ASP A 19 -3.01 -8.33 2.72
C ASP A 19 -1.56 -7.86 2.52
N THR A 20 -1.35 -6.94 1.57
CA THR A 20 -0.04 -6.31 1.32
C THR A 20 0.45 -5.53 2.55
N LEU A 21 -0.40 -4.68 3.13
CA LEU A 21 -0.06 -3.93 4.34
C LEU A 21 0.19 -4.86 5.53
N ALA A 22 -0.62 -5.90 5.70
CA ALA A 22 -0.47 -6.89 6.78
C ALA A 22 0.84 -7.68 6.66
N ALA A 23 1.29 -7.96 5.43
CA ALA A 23 2.59 -8.57 5.15
C ALA A 23 3.79 -7.61 5.32
N GLY A 24 3.56 -6.35 5.70
CA GLY A 24 4.60 -5.32 5.84
C GLY A 24 5.03 -4.67 4.52
N GLY A 25 4.27 -4.87 3.45
CA GLY A 25 4.45 -4.20 2.17
C GLY A 25 3.90 -2.77 2.16
N LEU A 26 4.08 -2.10 1.02
CA LEU A 26 3.64 -0.73 0.80
C LEU A 26 2.47 -0.70 -0.20
N VAL A 27 1.55 0.26 -0.03
CA VAL A 27 0.42 0.47 -0.94
C VAL A 27 0.36 1.94 -1.34
N ALA A 28 0.39 2.22 -2.64
CA ALA A 28 0.03 3.52 -3.17
C ALA A 28 -1.48 3.58 -3.40
N PHE A 29 -2.16 4.61 -2.88
CA PHE A 29 -3.62 4.74 -2.99
C PHE A 29 -4.06 6.18 -3.31
N PRO A 30 -5.18 6.35 -4.05
CA PRO A 30 -5.69 7.67 -4.39
C PRO A 30 -6.31 8.37 -3.17
N THR A 31 -6.20 9.69 -3.13
CA THR A 31 -6.99 10.56 -2.24
C THR A 31 -7.62 11.69 -3.07
N ASP A 32 -8.37 12.58 -2.43
CA ASP A 32 -8.93 13.79 -3.03
C ASP A 32 -7.87 14.86 -3.37
N THR A 33 -6.69 14.78 -2.77
CA THR A 33 -5.59 15.75 -2.96
C THR A 33 -4.46 15.19 -3.82
N VAL A 34 -3.75 14.18 -3.31
CA VAL A 34 -2.60 13.53 -3.95
C VAL A 34 -2.59 12.03 -3.65
N TYR A 35 -1.82 11.26 -4.40
CA TYR A 35 -1.61 9.85 -4.04
C TYR A 35 -0.80 9.76 -2.74
N GLY A 36 -1.21 8.84 -1.86
CA GLY A 36 -0.46 8.49 -0.66
C GLY A 36 0.30 7.18 -0.85
N LEU A 37 1.49 7.07 -0.29
CA LEU A 37 2.21 5.79 -0.11
C LEU A 37 2.08 5.39 1.37
N GLY A 38 1.38 4.29 1.63
CA GLY A 38 1.06 3.83 2.97
C GLY A 38 1.78 2.54 3.36
N ALA A 39 2.04 2.40 4.65
CA ALA A 39 2.49 1.18 5.32
C ALA A 39 1.66 0.95 6.59
N LEU A 40 1.75 -0.24 7.18
CA LEU A 40 1.08 -0.54 8.45
C LEU A 40 1.78 0.22 9.59
N VAL A 41 1.07 1.17 10.21
CA VAL A 41 1.63 2.13 11.19
C VAL A 41 2.31 1.49 12.41
N PHE A 42 1.84 0.32 12.83
CA PHE A 42 2.39 -0.41 13.98
C PHE A 42 3.55 -1.35 13.62
N ASN A 43 3.96 -1.39 12.35
CA ASN A 43 5.12 -2.13 11.89
C ASN A 43 6.23 -1.14 11.52
N GLU A 44 7.17 -0.93 12.45
CA GLU A 44 8.26 0.04 12.30
C GLU A 44 9.12 -0.22 11.05
N ILE A 45 9.35 -1.49 10.69
CA ILE A 45 10.11 -1.87 9.48
C ILE A 45 9.35 -1.46 8.23
N ALA A 46 8.03 -1.72 8.17
CA ALA A 46 7.21 -1.32 7.03
C ALA A 46 7.15 0.20 6.88
N VAL A 47 7.10 0.95 7.98
CA VAL A 47 7.16 2.42 7.96
C VAL A 47 8.52 2.91 7.44
N ALA A 48 9.63 2.30 7.87
CA ALA A 48 10.95 2.65 7.37
C ALA A 48 11.07 2.46 5.84
N ASN A 49 10.45 1.40 5.31
CA ASN A 49 10.44 1.12 3.87
C ASN A 49 9.81 2.25 3.02
N ILE A 50 8.92 3.08 3.58
CA ILE A 50 8.37 4.26 2.87
C ILE A 50 9.50 5.21 2.42
N TYR A 51 10.55 5.34 3.23
CA TYR A 51 11.67 6.26 2.96
C TYR A 51 12.75 5.65 2.05
N GLU A 52 12.78 4.33 1.90
CA GLU A 52 13.72 3.61 1.03
C GLU A 52 13.18 3.37 -0.39
N ALA A 53 11.86 3.49 -0.56
CA ALA A 53 11.12 3.17 -1.79
C ALA A 53 11.38 4.13 -2.97
#